data_AF-I0H7W8-F1
#
_entry.id   AF-I0H7W8-F1
#
_cell.length_a   1.000
_cell.length_b   1.000
_cell.length_c   1.000
_cell.angle_alpha   90.00
_cell.angle_beta   90.00
_cell.angle_gamma   90.00
#
_symmetry.space_group_name_H-M   'P 1'
#
loop_
_entity.id
_entity.type
_entity.pdbx_description
1 polymer ?
#
loop_
_entity_poly.entity_id
_entity_poly.type
_entity_poly.pdbx_seq_one_letter_code
_entity_poly.pdbx_strand_id
1 'polypeptide(L)' 'MEQDTSSKLSLDEIHTRMGMIVTAEGKARARRRLRETAAARDHDARAALIMRLRTGQA' A
#
# COMPACT_ATOMS: atom_id res chain seq x y z
N MET A 1 4.79 39.65 3.65
CA MET A 1 5.07 38.28 4.10
C MET A 1 5.31 37.46 2.86
N GLU A 2 6.57 37.14 2.56
CA GLU A 2 6.91 36.28 1.42
C GLU A 2 6.54 34.84 1.81
N GLN A 3 5.63 34.23 1.05
CA GLN A 3 5.33 32.81 1.21
C GLN A 3 6.57 32.05 0.75
N ASP A 4 7.19 31.35 1.70
CA ASP A 4 8.31 30.45 1.45
C ASP A 4 7.82 29.30 0.55
N THR A 5 8.04 29.43 -0.77
CA THR A 5 7.74 28.41 -1.79
C THR A 5 8.84 27.35 -1.81
N SER A 6 9.31 26.96 -0.62
CA SER A 6 10.32 25.94 -0.38
C SER A 6 10.04 24.71 -1.25
N SER A 7 11.03 24.34 -2.05
CA SER A 7 10.97 23.24 -2.99
C SER A 7 10.42 21.98 -2.30
N LYS A 8 9.43 21.35 -2.94
CA LYS A 8 8.91 20.06 -2.46
C LYS A 8 10.08 19.08 -2.44
N LEU A 9 10.54 18.73 -1.24
CA LEU A 9 11.57 17.72 -1.06
C LEU A 9 11.14 16.45 -1.78
N SER A 10 12.05 15.88 -2.55
CA SER A 10 11.89 14.57 -3.14
C SER A 10 11.79 13.51 -2.05
N LEU A 11 11.14 12.39 -2.36
CA LEU A 11 11.01 11.26 -1.43
C LEU A 11 12.38 10.76 -0.94
N ASP A 12 13.41 10.77 -1.80
CA ASP A 12 14.76 10.36 -1.41
C ASP A 12 15.42 11.33 -0.43
N GLU A 13 15.20 12.64 -0.60
CA GLU A 13 15.66 13.65 0.37
C GLU A 13 14.97 13.49 1.72
N ILE A 14 13.67 13.16 1.70
CA ILE A 14 12.91 12.86 2.92
C ILE A 14 13.48 11.61 3.60
N HIS A 15 13.70 10.52 2.87
CA HIS A 15 14.27 9.29 3.43
C HIS A 15 15.65 9.56 4.04
N THR A 16 16.50 10.30 3.32
CA THR A 16 17.85 10.65 3.78
C THR A 16 17.79 11.51 5.05
N ARG A 17 16.94 12.54 5.08
CA ARG A 17 16.76 13.41 6.26
C ARG A 17 16.22 12.67 7.49
N MET A 18 15.40 11.66 7.26
CA MET A 18 14.85 10.79 8.32
C MET A 18 15.82 9.68 8.75
N GLY A 19 17.02 9.59 8.15
CA GLY A 19 17.97 8.50 8.41
C GLY A 19 17.46 7.12 7.96
N MET A 20 16.50 7.10 7.04
CA MET A 20 15.90 5.87 6.53
C MET A 20 16.71 5.31 5.37
N ILE A 21 17.18 4.07 5.52
CA ILE A 21 17.85 3.35 4.44
C ILE A 21 16.79 2.51 3.70
N VAL A 22 16.49 2.88 2.46
CA VAL A 22 15.55 2.12 1.63
C VAL A 22 16.29 1.12 0.75
N THR A 23 16.33 -0.14 1.18
CA THR A 23 16.99 -1.21 0.41
C THR A 23 16.09 -1.79 -0.69
N ALA A 24 16.70 -2.32 -1.74
CA ALA A 24 15.98 -3.00 -2.82
C ALA A 24 15.17 -4.22 -2.30
N GLU A 25 15.74 -4.96 -1.36
CA GLU A 25 15.08 -6.09 -0.70
C GLU A 25 13.87 -5.62 0.14
N GLY A 26 14.01 -4.53 0.89
CA GLY A 26 12.92 -3.93 1.67
C GLY A 26 11.76 -3.51 0.77
N LYS A 27 12.05 -2.86 -0.36
CA LYS A 27 11.04 -2.52 -1.38
C LYS A 27 10.36 -3.77 -1.94
N ALA A 28 11.12 -4.83 -2.24
CA ALA A 28 10.56 -6.08 -2.75
C ALA A 28 9.64 -6.77 -1.73
N ARG A 29 10.04 -6.79 -0.46
CA ARG A 29 9.25 -7.35 0.65
C ARG A 29 7.96 -6.57 0.86
N ALA A 30 8.02 -5.23 0.83
CA ALA A 30 6.84 -4.39 0.93
C ALA A 30 5.86 -4.63 -0.24
N ARG A 31 6.36 -4.70 -1.47
CA ARG A 31 5.54 -5.05 -2.65
C ARG A 31 4.89 -6.42 -2.54
N ARG A 32 5.63 -7.42 -2.04
CA ARG A 32 5.09 -8.77 -1.82
C ARG A 32 3.94 -8.76 -0.82
N ARG A 33 4.12 -8.11 0.33
CA ARG A 33 3.06 -7.96 1.34
C ARG A 33 1.80 -7.32 0.78
N LEU A 34 1.95 -6.27 -0.03
CA LEU A 34 0.81 -5.61 -0.68
C LEU A 34 0.03 -6.58 -1.59
N ARG A 35 0.73 -7.38 -2.40
CA ARG A 35 0.09 -8.39 -3.25
C ARG A 35 -0.61 -9.46 -2.45
N GLU A 36 0.02 -9.96 -1.38
CA GLU A 36 -0.58 -10.96 -0.48
C GLU A 36 -1.85 -10.43 0.19
N THR A 37 -1.83 -9.17 0.65
CA THR A 37 -3.03 -8.54 1.23
C THR A 37 -4.14 -8.29 0.20
N ALA A 38 -3.79 -7.95 -1.04
CA ALA A 38 -4.79 -7.81 -2.11
C ALA A 38 -5.43 -9.17 -2.44
N ALA A 39 -4.62 -10.22 -2.57
CA ALA A 39 -5.10 -11.57 -2.81
C ALA A 39 -6.00 -12.09 -1.66
N ALA A 40 -5.67 -11.76 -0.41
CA ALA A 40 -6.51 -12.09 0.74
C ALA A 40 -7.89 -11.40 0.67
N ARG A 41 -7.92 -10.10 0.33
CA ARG A 41 -9.18 -9.36 0.15
C ARG A 41 -10.06 -9.93 -0.96
N ASP A 42 -9.45 -10.33 -2.08
CA ASP A 42 -10.18 -10.95 -3.19
C ASP A 42 -10.78 -12.30 -2.78
N HIS A 43 -10.05 -13.08 -1.98
CA HIS A 43 -10.54 -14.34 -1.45
C HIS A 43 -11.73 -14.14 -0.50
N ASP A 44 -11.65 -13.16 0.40
CA ASP A 44 -12.73 -12.83 1.33
C ASP A 44 -13.97 -12.29 0.60
N ALA A 45 -13.77 -11.39 -0.37
CA ALA A 45 -14.83 -10.86 -1.21
C ALA A 45 -15.51 -11.98 -2.02
N ARG A 46 -14.73 -12.92 -2.56
CA ARG A 46 -15.25 -14.10 -3.27
C ARG A 46 -16.04 -15.02 -2.34
N ALA A 47 -15.55 -15.27 -1.13
CA ALA A 47 -16.25 -16.07 -0.14
C ALA A 47 -17.59 -15.43 0.26
N ALA A 48 -17.61 -14.11 0.48
CA ALA A 48 -18.83 -13.36 0.79
C ALA A 48 -19.85 -13.41 -0.36
N LEU A 49 -19.41 -13.30 -1.62
CA LEU A 49 -20.27 -13.44 -2.80
C LEU A 49 -20.90 -14.84 -2.89
N ILE A 50 -20.10 -15.89 -2.69
CA ILE A 50 -20.59 -17.28 -2.69
C ILE A 50 -21.66 -17.48 -1.61
N MET A 51 -21.45 -16.92 -0.41
CA MET A 51 -22.42 -16.99 0.66
C MET A 51 -23.73 -16.29 0.29
N ARG A 52 -23.68 -15.09 -0.30
CA ARG A 52 -24.88 -14.37 -0.79
C ARG A 52 -25.67 -15.16 -1.83
N LEU A 53 -24.98 -15.78 -2.77
CA LEU A 53 -25.62 -16.64 -3.79
C LEU A 53 -26.29 -17.87 -3.17
N ARG A 54 -25.67 -18.49 -2.15
CA ARG A 54 -26.24 -19.65 -1.45
C ARG A 54 -27.46 -19.29 -0.62
N THR A 55 -27.49 -18.10 -0.02
CA THR A 55 -28.61 -17.65 0.81
C THR A 55 -29.74 -17.01 0.00
N GLY A 56 -29.65 -16.97 -1.33
CA GLY A 56 -30.67 -16.36 -2.20
C GLY A 56 -30.80 -14.85 -2.00
N GLN A 57 -29.80 -14.20 -1.40
CA GLN A 57 -29.73 -12.76 -1.19
C GLN A 57 -28.88 -12.14 -2.30
N ALA A 58 -29.36 -12.21 -3.54
CA ALA A 58 -28.76 -11.54 -4.69
C ALA A 58 -29.48 -10.22 -4.96
#